data_AF-A0A6H1ZII3-F1
#
_entry.id   AF-A0A6H1ZII3-F1
#
_cell.length_a   1.000
_cell.length_b   1.000
_cell.length_c   1.000
_cell.angle_alpha   90.00
_cell.angle_beta   90.00
_cell.angle_gamma   90.00
#
_symmetry.space_group_name_H-M   'P 1'
#
loop_
_entity.id
_entity.type
_entity.pdbx_description
1 polymer ?
#
loop_
_entity_poly.entity_id
_entity_poly.type
_entity_poly.pdbx_seq_one_letter_code
_entity_poly.pdbx_strand_id
1 'polypeptide(L)' 'MTYHRIDEEHYQKAIGQFRLQLNGIMSCFRCYGLGNDVNEASEEIVRLAENFGMLVRGKDAPIAVRATPRRRPTE' A
#
# COMPACT_ATOMS: atom_id res chain seq x y z
N MET A 1 1.56 -3.46 22.20
CA MET A 1 2.33 -2.67 21.24
C MET A 1 1.67 -1.30 21.17
N THR A 2 2.35 -0.25 21.60
CA THR A 2 1.83 1.12 21.53
C THR A 2 2.23 1.68 20.17
N TYR A 3 1.25 1.94 19.31
CA TYR A 3 1.52 2.49 17.99
C TYR A 3 1.77 3.98 18.12
N HIS A 4 3.03 4.40 18.01
CA HIS A 4 3.38 5.81 17.98
C HIS A 4 3.01 6.39 16.62
N ARG A 5 2.22 7.45 16.62
CA ARG A 5 1.91 8.21 15.41
C ARG A 5 3.22 8.79 14.87
N ILE A 6 3.57 8.39 13.66
CA ILE A 6 4.71 8.95 12.93
C ILE A 6 4.38 10.38 12.48
N ASP A 7 5.37 11.26 12.62
CA ASP A 7 5.30 12.63 12.13
C ASP A 7 5.13 12.68 10.60
N GLU A 8 4.59 13.79 10.09
CA GLU A 8 4.35 13.98 8.65
C GLU A 8 5.63 13.74 7.82
N GLU A 9 6.75 14.31 8.27
CA GLU A 9 8.03 14.18 7.57
C GLU A 9 8.46 12.71 7.45
N HIS A 10 8.35 11.94 8.54
CA HIS A 10 8.66 10.52 8.55
C HIS A 10 7.71 9.70 7.68
N TYR A 11 6.43 10.07 7.65
CA TYR A 11 5.43 9.43 6.78
C TYR A 11 5.75 9.67 5.29
N GLN A 12 6.05 10.91 4.89
CA GLN A 12 6.42 11.23 3.51
C GLN A 12 7.68 10.49 3.08
N LYS A 13 8.67 10.38 3.97
CA LYS A 13 9.88 9.59 3.73
C LYS A 13 9.55 8.10 3.54
N ALA A 14 8.68 7.53 4.37
CA ALA A 14 8.25 6.14 4.26
C ALA A 14 7.51 5.86 2.95
N ILE A 15 6.60 6.75 2.53
CA ILE A 15 5.92 6.65 1.22
C ILE A 15 6.90 6.73 0.05
N GLY A 16 7.88 7.64 0.12
CA GLY A 16 8.95 7.73 -0.87
C GLY A 16 9.76 6.43 -0.98
N GLN A 17 10.15 5.85 0.15
CA GLN A 17 10.84 4.55 0.19
C GLN A 17 9.98 3.41 -0.36
N PHE A 18 8.70 3.39 -0.01
CA PHE A 18 7.75 2.40 -0.52
C PHE A 18 7.68 2.42 -2.06
N ARG A 19 7.53 3.61 -2.66
CA ARG A 19 7.49 3.77 -4.13
C ARG A 19 8.77 3.27 -4.80
N LEU A 20 9.94 3.50 -4.21
CA LEU A 20 11.23 3.01 -4.72
C LEU A 20 11.32 1.48 -4.67
N GLN A 21 10.94 0.89 -3.54
CA GLN A 21 10.96 -0.56 -3.37
C GLN A 21 9.95 -1.25 -4.30
N LEU A 22 8.75 -0.69 -4.45
CA LEU A 22 7.74 -1.20 -5.36
C LEU A 22 8.25 -1.21 -6.81
N ASN A 23 8.86 -0.11 -7.27
CA ASN A 23 9.46 -0.08 -8.60
C ASN A 23 10.55 -1.14 -8.78
N GLY A 24 11.39 -1.36 -7.76
CA GLY A 24 12.41 -2.41 -7.78
C GLY A 24 11.80 -3.80 -7.95
N ILE A 25 10.75 -4.11 -7.19
CA ILE A 25 10.02 -5.40 -7.28
C ILE A 25 9.35 -5.54 -8.65
N MET A 26 8.67 -4.51 -9.12
CA MET A 26 7.89 -4.56 -10.35
C MET A 26 8.74 -4.53 -11.62
N SER A 27 10.00 -4.09 -11.52
CA SER A 27 10.94 -4.02 -12.64
C SER A 27 11.18 -5.38 -13.31
N CYS A 28 11.14 -6.49 -12.55
CA CYS A 28 11.33 -7.83 -13.11
C CYS A 28 10.26 -8.21 -14.15
N PHE A 29 9.05 -7.64 -14.04
CA PHE A 29 7.95 -7.89 -14.97
C PHE A 29 8.11 -7.11 -16.28
N ARG A 30 8.86 -6.01 -16.27
CA ARG A 30 9.13 -5.21 -17.48
C ARG A 30 9.91 -6.02 -18.53
N CYS A 31 10.76 -6.95 -18.10
CA CYS A 31 11.51 -7.85 -19.00
C CYS A 31 10.60 -8.75 -19.86
N TYR A 32 9.34 -8.94 -19.46
CA TYR A 32 8.35 -9.73 -20.21
C TYR A 32 7.50 -8.89 -21.16
N GLY A 33 7.85 -7.61 -21.38
CA GLY A 33 7.09 -6.70 -22.24
C GLY A 33 5.84 -6.11 -21.60
N LEU A 34 5.58 -6.39 -20.31
CA LEU A 34 4.41 -5.91 -19.55
C LEU A 34 4.59 -4.49 -19.02
N GLY A 35 5.32 -3.63 -19.72
CA GLY A 35 5.73 -2.32 -19.21
C GLY A 35 4.56 -1.41 -18.83
N ASN A 36 3.49 -1.42 -19.63
CA ASN A 36 2.29 -0.62 -19.37
C ASN A 36 1.50 -1.16 -18.19
N ASP A 37 1.23 -2.48 -18.13
CA ASP A 37 0.52 -3.12 -17.01
C ASP A 37 1.27 -2.92 -15.68
N VAL A 38 2.60 -2.98 -15.73
CA VAL A 38 3.47 -2.72 -14.57
C VAL A 38 3.31 -1.28 -14.08
N ASN A 39 3.24 -0.29 -14.98
CA ASN A 39 3.05 1.10 -14.59
C ASN A 39 1.68 1.29 -13.93
N GLU A 40 0.61 0.83 -14.57
CA GLU A 40 -0.76 0.94 -14.06
C GLU A 40 -0.92 0.22 -12.71
N ALA A 41 -0.40 -1.00 -12.58
CA ALA A 41 -0.43 -1.74 -11.33
C ALA A 41 0.37 -1.04 -10.22
N SER A 42 1.53 -0.45 -10.56
CA SER A 42 2.34 0.28 -9.58
C SER A 42 1.62 1.52 -9.07
N GLU A 43 0.99 2.29 -9.95
CA GLU A 43 0.18 3.46 -9.59
C GLU A 43 -0.98 3.08 -8.69
N GLU A 44 -1.70 2.00 -9.02
CA GLU A 44 -2.84 1.54 -8.24
C GLU A 44 -2.43 1.05 -6.85
N ILE A 45 -1.30 0.34 -6.75
CA ILE A 45 -0.74 -0.11 -5.47
C ILE A 45 -0.34 1.10 -4.61
N VAL A 46 0.30 2.12 -5.18
CA VAL A 46 0.65 3.35 -4.46
C VAL A 46 -0.60 4.06 -3.95
N ARG A 47 -1.62 4.21 -4.81
CA ARG A 47 -2.91 4.81 -4.44
C ARG A 47 -3.58 4.07 -3.28
N LEU A 48 -3.60 2.74 -3.32
CA LEU A 48 -4.13 1.89 -2.25
C LEU A 48 -3.35 2.07 -0.94
N ALA A 49 -2.02 2.08 -1.00
CA ALA A 49 -1.16 2.25 0.16
C ALA A 49 -1.33 3.64 0.80
N GLU A 50 -1.44 4.70 0.01
CA GLU A 50 -1.67 6.06 0.51
C GLU A 50 -3.04 6.23 1.14
N ASN A 51 -4.09 5.72 0.48
CA ASN A 51 -5.45 5.71 1.04
C ASN A 51 -5.51 4.95 2.37
N PHE A 52 -4.84 3.80 2.45
CA PHE A 52 -4.73 3.03 3.68
C PHE A 52 -3.96 3.81 4.76
N GLY A 53 -2.81 4.40 4.41
CA GLY A 53 -1.99 5.21 5.32
C GLY A 53 -2.76 6.38 5.92
N MET A 54 -3.53 7.11 5.10
CA MET A 54 -4.40 8.21 5.58
C MET A 54 -5.50 7.71 6.51
N LEU A 55 -6.18 6.61 6.17
CA LEU A 55 -7.25 6.03 6.99
C LEU A 55 -6.75 5.49 8.33
N VAL A 56 -5.54 4.92 8.36
CA VAL A 56 -4.89 4.47 9.60
C VAL A 56 -4.49 5.66 10.45
N ARG A 57 -3.89 6.70 9.85
CA ARG A 57 -3.40 7.88 10.57
C ARG A 57 -4.50 8.69 11.25
N GLY A 58 -5.74 8.59 10.76
CA GLY A 58 -6.93 9.17 11.39
C GLY A 58 -7.54 8.32 12.52
N LYS A 59 -6.98 7.15 12.85
CA LYS A 59 -7.51 6.23 13.86
C LYS A 59 -6.48 5.97 14.96
N ASP A 60 -6.90 6.15 16.22
CA ASP A 60 -6.08 5.80 17.38
C ASP A 60 -6.05 4.30 17.68
N ALA A 61 -6.97 3.54 17.06
CA ALA A 61 -7.04 2.09 17.20
C ALA A 61 -6.42 1.38 15.99
N PRO A 62 -5.60 0.33 16.20
CA PRO A 62 -5.02 -0.45 15.12
C PRO A 62 -6.12 -1.10 14.27
N ILE A 63 -5.89 -1.19 12.95
CA ILE A 63 -6.82 -1.89 12.06
C ILE A 63 -6.78 -3.38 12.38
N ALA A 64 -7.92 -3.91 12.83
CA ALA A 64 -8.08 -5.33 13.03
C ALA A 64 -7.94 -6.06 11.68
N VAL A 65 -6.87 -6.84 11.52
CA VAL A 65 -6.74 -7.78 10.41
C VAL A 65 -7.82 -8.85 10.61
N ARG A 66 -8.79 -8.91 9.70
CA ARG A 66 -9.80 -9.96 9.72
C ARG A 66 -9.14 -11.25 9.25
N ALA A 67 -9.01 -12.23 10.15
CA ALA A 67 -8.54 -13.57 9.81
C ALA A 67 -9.52 -14.32 8.90
N THR A 68 -10.80 -13.95 8.91
CA THR A 68 -11.85 -14.58 8.10
C THR A 68 -12.21 -13.70 6.89
N PRO A 69 -12.03 -14.21 5.65
CA PRO A 69 -12.51 -13.52 4.45
C PRO A 69 -14.01 -13.28 4.55
N ARG A 70 -14.46 -12.09 4.14
CA ARG A 70 -15.89 -11.79 4.03
C ARG A 70 -16.45 -12.71 2.93
N ARG A 71 -17.30 -13.68 3.29
CA ARG A 71 -18.01 -14.49 2.30
C ARG A 71 -18.76 -13.53 1.37
N ARG A 72 -18.55 -13.65 0.06
CA ARG A 72 -19.37 -12.91 -0.91
C ARG A 72 -20.82 -13.30 -0.67
N PRO A 73 -21.78 -12.35 -0.70
CA PRO A 73 -23.18 -12.72 -0.81
C PRO A 73 -23.32 -13.52 -2.11
N THR A 74 -23.56 -14.82 -2.00
CA THR A 74 -24.10 -15.59 -3.11
C THR A 74 -25.57 -15.20 -3.22
N GLU A 75 -25.97 -14.77 -4.41
CA GLU A 75 -27.39 -14.69 -4.80
C GLU A 75 -28.10 -16.04 -4.57
#